data_AF-A0A1V6JN74-F1
#
_entry.id   AF-A0A1V6JN74-F1
#
_cell.length_a   1.000
_cell.length_b   1.000
_cell.length_c   1.000
_cell.angle_alpha   90.00
_cell.angle_beta   90.00
_cell.angle_gamma   90.00
#
_symmetry.space_group_name_H-M   'P 1'
#
loop_
_entity.id
_entity.type
_entity.pdbx_description
1 polymer ?
#
loop_
_entity_poly.entity_id
_entity_poly.type
_entity_poly.pdbx_seq_one_letter_code
_entity_poly.pdbx_strand_id
1 'polypeptide(L)' 'MVSDKEVLEEFERNLLSAVAQADDYGVPQADAVRPYLRQIPESTLRYRIGRLERQNRIRTRTIGGRRLILPVGE' A
#
# COMPACT_ATOMS: atom_id res chain seq x y z
N MET A 1 -4.34 16.42 -17.49
CA MET A 1 -3.75 15.07 -17.36
C MET A 1 -3.15 15.00 -15.97
N VAL A 2 -3.61 14.09 -15.12
CA VAL A 2 -2.96 13.86 -13.82
C VAL A 2 -1.64 13.16 -14.11
N SER A 3 -0.54 13.64 -13.52
CA SER A 3 0.77 13.04 -13.75
C SER A 3 0.90 11.74 -12.96
N ASP A 4 1.66 10.77 -13.47
CA ASP A 4 1.95 9.50 -12.81
C ASP A 4 2.46 9.69 -11.36
N LYS A 5 3.26 10.75 -11.17
CA LYS A 5 3.75 11.20 -9.86
C LYS A 5 2.62 11.52 -8.88
N GLU A 6 1.61 12.29 -9.31
CA GLU A 6 0.49 12.68 -8.45
C GLU A 6 -0.35 11.47 -8.04
N VAL A 7 -0.59 10.54 -8.98
CA VAL A 7 -1.28 9.27 -8.70
C VAL A 7 -0.51 8.43 -7.68
N LEU A 8 0.82 8.38 -7.79
CA LEU A 8 1.68 7.67 -6.84
C LEU A 8 1.73 8.32 -5.45
N GLU A 9 1.67 9.64 -5.35
CA GLU A 9 1.60 10.35 -4.07
C GLU A 9 0.24 10.14 -3.40
N GLU A 10 -0.84 10.18 -4.18
CA GLU A 10 -2.17 9.82 -3.70
C GLU A 10 -2.26 8.37 -3.23
N PHE A 11 -1.68 7.44 -3.99
CA PHE A 11 -1.61 6.02 -3.62
C PHE A 11 -0.94 5.85 -2.24
N GLU A 12 0.24 6.44 -2.01
CA GLU A 12 0.93 6.31 -0.73
C GLU A 12 0.12 6.94 0.41
N ARG A 13 -0.49 8.10 0.19
CA ARG A 13 -1.33 8.77 1.19
C ARG A 13 -2.54 7.92 1.58
N ASN A 14 -3.27 7.41 0.58
CA ASN A 14 -4.47 6.61 0.80
C ASN A 14 -4.15 5.26 1.45
N LEU A 15 -3.04 4.62 1.04
CA LEU A 15 -2.56 3.40 1.66
C LEU A 15 -2.27 3.60 3.15
N LEU A 16 -1.51 4.63 3.50
CA LEU A 16 -1.14 4.90 4.90
C LEU A 16 -2.38 5.24 5.74
N SER A 17 -3.31 6.01 5.18
CA SER A 17 -4.57 6.31 5.86
C SER A 17 -5.41 5.06 6.08
N ALA A 18 -5.52 4.18 5.07
CA ALA A 18 -6.25 2.91 5.19
C ALA A 18 -5.60 1.97 6.21
N VAL A 19 -4.28 1.89 6.23
CA VAL A 19 -3.53 1.06 7.19
C VAL A 19 -3.69 1.58 8.61
N ALA A 20 -3.67 2.91 8.81
CA ALA A 20 -3.91 3.52 10.12
C ALA A 20 -5.35 3.29 10.62
N GLN A 21 -6.34 3.19 9.72
CA GLN A 21 -7.72 2.90 10.07
C GLN A 21 -8.00 1.40 10.28
N ALA A 22 -7.14 0.52 9.77
CA ALA A 22 -7.32 -0.92 9.85
C ALA A 22 -6.68 -1.55 11.09
N ASP A 23 -5.88 -0.79 11.86
CA ASP A 23 -5.15 -1.26 13.05
C ASP A 23 -4.50 -2.65 12.79
N ASP A 24 -4.67 -3.61 13.71
CA ASP A 24 -4.11 -4.96 13.61
C ASP A 24 -4.76 -5.86 12.54
N TYR A 25 -5.90 -5.46 11.97
CA TYR A 25 -6.54 -6.24 10.89
C TYR A 25 -5.76 -6.12 9.58
N GLY A 26 -5.14 -4.95 9.35
CA GLY A 26 -4.38 -4.65 8.14
C GLY A 26 -5.24 -4.54 6.88
N VAL A 27 -4.59 -4.07 5.81
CA VAL A 27 -5.19 -3.86 4.50
C VAL A 27 -4.68 -4.93 3.53
N PRO A 28 -5.54 -5.70 2.86
CA PRO A 28 -5.09 -6.59 1.79
C PRO A 28 -4.38 -5.80 0.68
N GLN A 29 -3.18 -6.23 0.30
CA GLN A 29 -2.41 -5.55 -0.73
C GLN A 29 -3.19 -5.47 -2.06
N ALA A 30 -3.94 -6.52 -2.39
CA ALA A 30 -4.75 -6.56 -3.60
C ALA A 30 -5.79 -5.44 -3.63
N ASP A 31 -6.47 -5.17 -2.50
CA ASP A 31 -7.43 -4.08 -2.37
C ASP A 31 -6.77 -2.70 -2.45
N ALA A 32 -5.57 -2.55 -1.88
CA ALA A 32 -4.82 -1.30 -1.97
C ALA A 32 -4.36 -0.96 -3.40
N VAL A 33 -3.95 -1.95 -4.20
CA VAL A 33 -3.43 -1.70 -5.55
C VAL A 33 -4.53 -1.57 -6.60
N ARG A 34 -5.65 -2.30 -6.45
CA ARG A 34 -6.70 -2.45 -7.46
C ARG A 34 -7.25 -1.13 -8.04
N PRO A 35 -7.47 -0.06 -7.24
CA PRO A 35 -7.96 1.23 -7.76
C PRO A 35 -7.00 1.91 -8.74
N TYR A 36 -5.71 1.62 -8.63
CA TYR A 36 -4.64 2.31 -9.35
C TYR A 36 -4.17 1.57 -10.60
N LEU A 37 -4.54 0.29 -10.77
CA LEU A 37 -4.06 -0.57 -11.86
C LEU A 37 -4.41 -0.08 -13.27
N ARG A 38 -5.41 0.80 -13.41
CA ARG A 38 -5.76 1.42 -14.71
C ARG A 38 -4.77 2.50 -15.16
N GLN A 39 -3.98 3.02 -14.22
CA GLN A 39 -3.09 4.16 -14.45
C GLN A 39 -1.63 3.76 -14.23
N ILE A 40 -1.37 3.01 -13.16
CA ILE A 40 -0.02 2.64 -12.72
C ILE A 40 0.17 1.12 -12.85
N PRO A 41 1.31 0.66 -13.43
CA PRO A 41 1.67 -0.76 -13.42
C PRO A 41 1.75 -1.33 -12.00
N GLU A 42 1.24 -2.55 -11.81
CA GLU A 42 1.23 -3.21 -10.50
C GLU A 42 2.63 -3.31 -9.88
N SER A 43 3.66 -3.59 -10.70
CA SER A 43 5.05 -3.66 -10.26
C SER A 43 5.52 -2.35 -9.60
N THR A 44 5.09 -1.20 -10.13
CA THR A 44 5.42 0.12 -9.56
C THR A 44 4.71 0.33 -8.22
N LEU A 45 3.43 -0.04 -8.11
CA LEU A 45 2.68 0.05 -6.85
C LEU A 45 3.30 -0.85 -5.77
N ARG A 46 3.65 -2.09 -6.13
CA ARG A 46 4.35 -3.03 -5.24
C ARG A 46 5.71 -2.50 -4.81
N TYR A 47 6.45 -1.87 -5.72
CA TYR A 47 7.71 -1.22 -5.39
C TYR A 47 7.52 -0.09 -4.35
N ARG A 48 6.47 0.73 -4.49
CA ARG A 48 6.15 1.81 -3.53
C ARG A 48 5.79 1.24 -2.16
N ILE A 49 5.00 0.18 -2.09
CA ILE A 49 4.72 -0.54 -0.83
C ILE A 49 6.04 -1.02 -0.20
N GLY A 50 6.90 -1.70 -0.95
CA GLY A 50 8.19 -2.17 -0.44
C GLY A 50 9.15 -1.04 -0.05
N ARG A 51 9.01 0.16 -0.62
CA ARG A 51 9.73 1.36 -0.19
C ARG A 51 9.23 1.86 1.17
N LEU A 52 7.91 1.94 1.36
CA LEU A 52 7.30 2.35 2.64
C LEU A 52 7.64 1.37 3.77
N GLU A 53 7.68 0.07 3.47
CA GLU A 53 8.13 -0.96 4.41
C GLU A 53 9.60 -0.76 4.82
N ARG A 54 10.51 -0.52 3.87
CA ARG A 54 11.92 -0.18 4.15
C ARG A 54 12.09 1.11 4.95
N GLN A 55 11.14 2.03 4.84
CA GLN A 55 11.10 3.27 5.63
C GLN A 55 10.45 3.09 7.01
N ASN A 56 10.08 1.86 7.38
CA ASN A 56 9.38 1.56 8.63
C ASN A 56 8.10 2.40 8.80
N ARG A 57 7.34 2.58 7.72
CA ARG A 57 6.03 3.27 7.75
C ARG A 57 4.85 2.30 7.77
N ILE A 58 5.09 1.07 7.30
CA ILE A 58 4.16 -0.06 7.27
C ILE A 58 4.95 -1.36 7.48
N ARG A 59 4.26 -2.45 7.75
CA ARG A 59 4.79 -3.81 7.73
C ARG A 59 3.97 -4.65 6.76
N THR A 60 4.57 -5.65 6.10
CA THR A 60 3.79 -6.63 5.33
C THR A 60 3.85 -8.01 5.96
N ARG A 61 2.72 -8.73 5.93
CA ARG A 61 2.62 -10.11 6.42
C ARG A 61 1.84 -10.96 5.44
N THR A 62 2.23 -12.21 5.29
CA THR A 62 1.47 -13.17 4.47
C THR A 62 0.64 -14.06 5.39
N ILE A 63 -0.68 -14.06 5.19
CA ILE A 63 -1.64 -14.88 5.94
C ILE A 63 -2.54 -15.62 4.94
N GLY A 64 -2.55 -16.96 4.98
CA GLY A 64 -3.40 -17.76 4.07
C GLY A 64 -3.15 -17.50 2.59
N GLY A 65 -1.90 -17.21 2.19
CA GLY A 65 -1.53 -16.88 0.80
C GLY A 65 -1.87 -15.44 0.37
N ARG A 66 -2.48 -14.63 1.24
CA ARG A 66 -2.77 -13.21 0.99
C ARG A 66 -1.75 -12.34 1.71
N ARG A 67 -1.28 -11.29 1.03
CA ARG A 67 -0.39 -10.30 1.62
C ARG A 67 -1.23 -9.16 2.22
N LEU A 68 -1.06 -8.97 3.53
CA LEU A 68 -1.64 -7.87 4.29
C LEU A 68 -0.59 -6.80 4.54
N ILE A 69 -1.03 -5.55 4.57
CA ILE A 69 -0.25 -4.38 4.91
C ILE A 69 -0.74 -3.91 6.27
N LEU A 70 0.16 -3.84 7.25
CA LEU A 70 -0.12 -3.58 8.65
C LEU A 70 0.54 -2.27 9.07
N PRO A 71 0.03 -1.59 10.11
CA PRO A 71 0.73 -0.50 10.73
C PRO A 71 2.04 -0.99 11.34
N VAL A 72 3.02 -0.08 11.47
CA VAL A 72 4.14 -0.33 12.38
C VAL A 72 3.59 -0.42 13.80
N GLY A 73 4.04 -1.41 14.56
CA GLY A 73 3.66 -1.54 15.96
C GLY A 73 4.41 -0.49 16.75
N GLU A 74 3.81 -0.03 17.86
CA GLU A 74 4.55 0.72 18.89
C GLU A 74 5.73 -0.10 19.44
#